data_AF-A0A8B7DQT7-F1
#
_entry.id   AF-A0A8B7DQT7-F1
#
_cell.length_a   1.000
_cell.length_b   1.000
_cell.length_c   1.000
_cell.angle_alpha   90.00
_cell.angle_beta   90.00
_cell.angle_gamma   90.00
#
_symmetry.space_group_name_H-M   'P 1'
#
loop_
_entity.id
_entity.type
_entity.pdbx_description
1 polymer ?
#
loop_
_entity_poly.entity_id
_entity_poly.type
_entity_poly.pdbx_seq_one_letter_code
_entity_poly.pdbx_strand_id
1 'polypeptide(L)'
;MQKLSTIAIDYLIWCCVCMESSIPLMTVKYLTWRTQLYIATSECYYILNSGVCGEEFARRGLQKVIELKEIEKMSSSTPCPLRLQMFKESFLKLKITIFKRDVFESRKHAKSLKPKFKLVLNEILHNKWPRTACEQLLIESFNGRSAQFFAVIETLASKEHETIKRQNIQHEDENEQELISELFFAGVELATLNGHDEDQRVNRISVSESIITLAVAESDLITLSSLTKFLILAFMHEKWEIFENLIYEVLHELEKHNNKSDYILERQILQILSAFSIMVPSYQVRTGLKIKKEKSMHEAKKVSVKDLLNVSKLLSDFVTNESS
;
A
#
# COMPACT_ATOMS: atom_id res chain seq x y z
N MET A 1 -18.05 11.21 17.31
CA MET A 1 -16.89 10.37 16.97
C MET A 1 -15.57 10.99 17.39
N GLN A 2 -15.26 12.24 17.04
CA GLN A 2 -13.98 12.91 17.39
C GLN A 2 -13.56 12.82 18.86
N LYS A 3 -14.48 12.96 19.82
CA LYS A 3 -14.16 12.83 21.26
C LYS A 3 -13.70 11.42 21.66
N LEU A 4 -14.30 10.36 21.10
CA LEU A 4 -13.91 8.98 21.41
C LEU A 4 -12.54 8.64 20.80
N SER A 5 -12.25 9.15 19.61
CA SER A 5 -10.97 8.93 18.96
C SER A 5 -9.81 9.67 19.63
N THR A 6 -10.04 10.87 20.18
CA THR A 6 -9.01 11.56 20.99
C THR A 6 -8.70 10.78 22.27
N ILE A 7 -9.73 10.28 22.97
CA ILE A 7 -9.54 9.44 24.16
C ILE A 7 -8.75 8.17 23.83
N ALA A 8 -9.03 7.53 22.69
CA ALA A 8 -8.30 6.34 22.26
C ALA A 8 -6.81 6.64 22.00
N ILE A 9 -6.49 7.78 21.38
CA ILE A 9 -5.10 8.21 21.18
C ILE A 9 -4.40 8.46 22.51
N ASP A 10 -5.05 9.12 23.47
CA ASP A 10 -4.46 9.36 24.80
C ASP A 10 -4.10 8.05 25.50
N TYR A 11 -4.97 7.03 25.42
CA TYR A 11 -4.66 5.69 25.95
C TYR A 11 -3.52 5.01 25.20
N LEU A 12 -3.44 5.12 23.88
CA LEU A 12 -2.36 4.54 23.09
C LEU A 12 -1.00 5.20 23.40
N ILE A 13 -0.99 6.53 23.57
CA ILE A 13 0.20 7.28 23.99
C ILE A 13 0.62 6.84 25.39
N TRP A 14 -0.33 6.72 26.31
CA TRP A 14 -0.03 6.23 27.66
C TRP A 14 0.57 4.82 27.64
N CYS A 15 0.04 3.91 26.82
CA CYS A 15 0.62 2.58 26.60
C CYS A 15 2.06 2.67 26.06
N CYS A 16 2.33 3.54 25.09
CA CYS A 16 3.68 3.76 24.57
C CYS A 16 4.64 4.24 25.68
N VAL A 17 4.21 5.22 26.48
CA VAL A 17 5.00 5.75 27.61
C VAL A 17 5.27 4.66 28.65
N CYS A 18 4.29 3.82 28.97
CA CYS A 18 4.45 2.70 29.90
C CYS A 18 5.47 1.67 29.38
N MET A 19 5.43 1.34 28.09
CA MET A 19 6.39 0.41 27.46
C MET A 19 7.82 0.98 27.42
N GLU A 20 7.96 2.30 27.33
CA GLU A 20 9.26 3.00 27.32
C GLU A 20 9.81 3.26 28.72
N SER A 21 8.94 3.48 29.71
CA SER A 21 9.37 3.82 31.08
C SER A 21 9.74 2.58 31.89
N SER A 22 9.22 1.41 31.51
CA SER A 22 9.44 0.15 32.22
C SER A 22 10.64 -0.61 31.64
N ILE A 23 11.74 -0.67 32.39
CA ILE A 23 12.97 -1.38 31.99
C ILE A 23 12.71 -2.83 31.52
N PRO A 24 11.88 -3.66 32.19
CA PRO A 24 11.56 -5.01 31.72
C PRO A 24 10.90 -5.06 30.32
N LEU A 25 10.13 -4.03 29.99
CA LEU A 25 9.41 -3.92 28.71
C LEU A 25 10.28 -3.31 27.61
N MET A 26 11.39 -2.65 27.96
CA MET A 26 12.41 -2.15 27.04
C MET A 26 13.37 -3.24 26.54
N THR A 27 12.88 -4.46 26.33
CA THR A 27 13.67 -5.57 25.76
C THR A 27 13.28 -5.84 24.31
N VAL A 28 14.15 -6.49 23.54
CA VAL A 28 13.89 -6.82 22.12
C VAL A 28 12.69 -7.76 21.97
N LYS A 29 12.39 -8.58 22.99
CA LYS A 29 11.21 -9.46 23.01
C LYS A 29 9.90 -8.71 22.77
N TYR A 30 9.80 -7.47 23.26
CA TYR A 30 8.61 -6.62 23.12
C TYR A 30 8.72 -5.62 21.97
N LEU A 31 9.74 -5.73 21.11
CA LEU A 31 9.95 -4.80 20.00
C LEU A 31 8.75 -4.81 19.04
N THR A 32 8.25 -5.99 18.64
CA THR A 32 7.09 -6.08 17.75
C THR A 32 5.87 -5.36 18.32
N TRP A 33 5.59 -5.56 19.61
CA TRP A 33 4.47 -4.89 20.29
C TRP A 33 4.64 -3.37 20.36
N ARG A 34 5.86 -2.90 20.67
CA ARG A 34 6.16 -1.46 20.69
C ARG A 34 6.00 -0.84 19.31
N THR A 35 6.51 -1.50 18.27
CA THR A 35 6.36 -1.05 16.89
C THR A 35 4.88 -0.96 16.50
N GLN A 36 4.07 -1.97 16.83
CA GLN A 36 2.64 -1.93 16.54
C GLN A 36 1.92 -0.81 17.29
N LEU A 37 2.28 -0.51 18.55
CA LEU A 37 1.75 0.63 19.28
C LEU A 37 2.13 1.98 18.63
N TYR A 38 3.37 2.11 18.16
CA TYR A 38 3.81 3.31 17.44
C TYR A 38 3.04 3.53 16.14
N ILE A 39 2.86 2.47 15.36
CA ILE A 39 2.11 2.51 14.10
C ILE A 39 0.64 2.81 14.37
N ALA A 40 0.01 2.08 15.30
CA ALA A 40 -1.40 2.29 15.63
C ALA A 40 -1.68 3.72 16.09
N THR A 41 -0.80 4.31 16.90
CA THR A 41 -0.93 5.71 17.34
C THR A 41 -0.82 6.67 16.17
N SER A 42 0.14 6.45 15.26
CA SER A 42 0.37 7.29 14.08
C SER A 42 -0.79 7.21 13.09
N GLU A 43 -1.30 6.00 12.83
CA GLU A 43 -2.48 5.77 11.99
C GLU A 43 -3.74 6.41 12.60
N CYS A 44 -3.88 6.41 13.94
CA CYS A 44 -4.97 7.14 14.59
C CYS A 44 -4.88 8.65 14.33
N TYR A 45 -3.68 9.23 14.37
CA TYR A 45 -3.48 10.63 14.00
C TYR A 45 -3.82 10.92 12.53
N TYR A 46 -3.48 10.01 11.63
CA TYR A 46 -3.84 10.11 10.21
C TYR A 46 -5.36 10.10 10.01
N ILE A 47 -6.09 9.21 10.70
CA ILE A 47 -7.55 9.17 10.68
C ILE A 47 -8.17 10.47 11.18
N LEU A 48 -7.53 11.16 12.13
CA LEU A 48 -7.98 12.46 12.65
C LEU A 48 -7.55 13.67 11.83
N ASN A 49 -6.99 13.45 10.64
CA ASN A 49 -6.50 14.51 9.76
C ASN A 49 -5.38 15.36 10.38
N SER A 50 -4.67 14.80 11.37
CA SER A 50 -3.50 15.42 12.02
C SER A 50 -2.22 14.75 11.53
N GLY A 51 -1.98 14.84 10.22
CA GLY A 51 -0.89 14.14 9.54
C GLY A 51 0.49 14.43 10.11
N VAL A 52 0.77 15.70 10.44
CA VAL A 52 2.06 16.14 11.01
C VAL A 52 2.36 15.42 12.32
N CYS A 53 1.41 15.39 13.26
CA CYS A 53 1.61 14.72 14.54
C CYS A 53 1.78 13.20 14.40
N GLY A 54 1.08 12.59 13.43
CA GLY A 54 1.24 11.16 13.14
C GLY A 54 2.65 10.82 12.62
N GLU A 55 3.16 11.64 11.70
CA GLU A 55 4.50 11.47 11.16
C GLU A 55 5.59 11.71 12.21
N GLU A 56 5.50 12.81 12.97
CA GLU A 56 6.41 13.10 14.08
C GLU A 56 6.46 11.96 15.09
N PHE A 57 5.30 11.37 15.41
CA PHE A 57 5.22 10.23 16.32
C PHE A 57 5.86 8.97 15.74
N ALA A 58 5.64 8.69 14.44
CA ALA A 58 6.28 7.57 13.75
C ALA A 58 7.81 7.74 13.69
N ARG A 59 8.32 8.95 13.43
CA ARG A 59 9.76 9.28 13.47
C ARG A 59 10.34 9.11 14.88
N ARG A 60 9.61 9.52 15.92
CA ARG A 60 9.99 9.28 17.33
C ARG A 60 10.07 7.78 17.63
N GLY A 61 9.08 7.00 17.19
CA GLY A 61 9.09 5.54 17.34
C GLY A 61 10.29 4.90 16.63
N LEU A 62 10.61 5.36 15.42
CA LEU A 62 11.79 4.93 14.66
C LEU A 62 13.08 5.20 15.43
N GLN A 63 13.25 6.40 15.98
CA GLN A 63 14.39 6.75 16.82
C GLN A 63 14.51 5.82 18.04
N LYS A 64 13.40 5.51 18.72
CA LYS A 64 13.39 4.57 19.85
C LYS A 64 13.83 3.16 19.47
N VAL A 65 13.47 2.68 18.28
CA VAL A 65 13.94 1.39 17.77
C VAL A 65 15.45 1.43 17.46
N ILE A 66 15.97 2.55 16.94
CA ILE A 66 17.42 2.74 16.74
C ILE A 66 18.16 2.71 18.08
N GLU A 67 17.70 3.47 19.07
CA GLU A 67 18.27 3.48 20.42
C GLU A 67 18.33 2.07 21.03
N LEU A 68 17.23 1.31 20.93
CA LEU A 68 17.18 -0.08 21.40
C LEU A 68 18.19 -0.97 20.67
N LYS A 69 18.37 -0.79 19.36
CA LYS A 69 19.35 -1.54 18.58
C LYS A 69 20.77 -1.27 19.05
N GLU A 70 21.09 -0.02 19.38
CA GLU A 70 22.42 0.32 19.92
C GLU A 70 22.63 -0.26 21.32
N ILE A 71 21.62 -0.24 22.19
CA ILE A 71 21.68 -0.89 23.52
C ILE A 71 21.92 -2.40 23.38
N GLU A 72 21.26 -3.04 22.41
CA GLU A 72 21.44 -4.48 22.14
C GLU A 72 22.85 -4.78 21.63
N LYS A 73 23.44 -3.92 20.79
CA LYS A 73 24.84 -4.07 20.34
C LYS A 73 25.85 -3.95 21.48
N MET A 74 25.56 -3.13 22.50
CA MET A 74 26.41 -2.97 23.68
C MET A 74 26.26 -4.12 24.68
N SER A 75 25.20 -4.93 24.55
CA SER A 75 24.96 -6.06 25.43
C SER A 75 25.90 -7.22 25.08
N SER A 76 26.49 -7.87 26.08
CA SER A 76 27.40 -9.04 25.90
C SER A 76 26.70 -10.30 25.40
N SER A 77 25.49 -10.18 24.84
CA SER A 77 24.67 -11.31 24.41
C SER A 77 25.05 -11.76 23.00
N THR A 78 25.00 -13.06 22.74
CA THR A 78 25.35 -13.63 21.44
C THR A 78 24.43 -13.05 20.33
N PRO A 79 24.98 -12.60 19.19
CA PRO A 79 24.17 -12.11 18.08
C PRO A 79 23.19 -13.20 17.62
N CYS A 80 21.90 -12.87 17.60
CA CYS A 80 20.82 -13.78 17.21
C CYS A 80 20.17 -13.28 15.92
N PRO A 81 20.10 -14.10 14.85
CA PRO A 81 19.54 -13.68 13.57
C PRO A 81 18.06 -13.28 13.67
N LEU A 82 17.29 -13.95 14.53
CA LEU A 82 15.88 -13.63 14.76
C LEU A 82 15.69 -12.22 15.30
N ARG A 83 16.55 -11.76 16.22
CA ARG A 83 16.48 -10.40 16.76
C ARG A 83 16.81 -9.36 15.70
N LEU A 84 17.79 -9.64 14.84
CA LEU A 84 18.12 -8.76 13.72
C LEU A 84 16.94 -8.64 12.74
N GLN A 85 16.25 -9.75 12.47
CA GLN A 85 15.04 -9.76 11.64
C GLN A 85 13.92 -8.91 12.26
N MET A 86 13.66 -9.03 13.56
CA MET A 86 12.68 -8.19 14.27
C MET A 86 12.98 -6.69 14.16
N PHE A 87 14.26 -6.31 14.24
CA PHE A 87 14.68 -4.92 14.01
C PHE A 87 14.43 -4.48 12.57
N LYS A 88 14.85 -5.26 11.57
CA LYS A 88 14.63 -4.95 10.16
C LYS A 88 13.14 -4.79 9.84
N GLU A 89 12.31 -5.71 10.32
CA GLU A 89 10.85 -5.65 10.16
C GLU A 89 10.27 -4.39 10.81
N SER A 90 10.71 -4.07 12.03
CA SER A 90 10.24 -2.88 12.74
C SER A 90 10.63 -1.59 12.03
N PHE A 91 11.86 -1.53 11.50
CA PHE A 91 12.30 -0.41 10.67
C PHE A 91 11.45 -0.25 9.42
N LEU A 92 11.21 -1.35 8.71
CA LEU A 92 10.40 -1.34 7.50
C LEU A 92 9.00 -0.80 7.77
N LYS A 93 8.29 -1.36 8.77
CA LYS A 93 6.91 -0.96 9.10
C LYS A 93 6.81 0.53 9.51
N LEU A 94 7.75 1.02 10.32
CA LEU A 94 7.78 2.44 10.72
C LEU A 94 8.14 3.36 9.56
N LYS A 95 9.10 2.99 8.72
CA LYS A 95 9.45 3.75 7.51
C LYS A 95 8.28 3.86 6.54
N ILE A 96 7.52 2.78 6.35
CA ILE A 96 6.31 2.79 5.53
C ILE A 96 5.28 3.76 6.12
N THR A 97 5.06 3.71 7.44
CA THR A 97 4.12 4.61 8.13
C THR A 97 4.50 6.09 7.95
N ILE A 98 5.80 6.42 7.92
CA ILE A 98 6.31 7.77 7.62
C ILE A 98 6.12 8.10 6.13
N PHE A 99 6.53 7.20 5.24
CA PHE A 99 6.46 7.39 3.79
C PHE A 99 5.04 7.69 3.30
N LYS A 100 4.03 7.02 3.87
CA LYS A 100 2.60 7.26 3.61
C LYS A 100 2.22 8.75 3.72
N ARG A 101 2.89 9.52 4.58
CA ARG A 101 2.66 10.96 4.75
C ARG A 101 3.61 11.80 3.89
N ASP A 102 4.91 11.51 3.96
CA ASP A 102 5.98 12.26 3.29
C ASP A 102 5.71 12.43 1.79
N VAL A 103 5.18 11.39 1.13
CA VAL A 103 4.90 11.40 -0.30
C VAL A 103 3.83 12.43 -0.69
N PHE A 104 2.80 12.62 0.16
CA PHE A 104 1.75 13.61 -0.06
C PHE A 104 2.17 15.02 0.35
N GLU A 105 3.00 15.18 1.39
CA GLU A 105 3.50 16.48 1.81
C GLU A 105 4.55 17.06 0.87
N SER A 106 5.45 16.22 0.34
CA SER A 106 6.46 16.61 -0.64
C SER A 106 5.83 17.32 -1.85
N ARG A 107 4.65 16.85 -2.29
CA ARG A 107 3.91 17.48 -3.38
C ARG A 107 3.19 18.77 -2.98
N LYS A 108 2.75 18.90 -1.71
CA LYS A 108 2.15 20.14 -1.19
C LYS A 108 3.16 21.28 -1.10
N HIS A 109 4.44 20.99 -0.91
CA HIS A 109 5.50 21.99 -0.92
C HIS A 109 6.02 22.33 -2.33
N ALA A 110 5.88 21.44 -3.31
CA ALA A 110 6.29 21.64 -4.70
C ALA A 110 5.35 22.54 -5.54
N LYS A 111 4.33 23.17 -4.92
CA LYS A 111 3.24 23.94 -5.56
C LYS A 111 3.67 25.08 -6.51
N SER A 112 4.95 25.48 -6.53
CA SER A 112 5.42 26.65 -7.28
C SER A 112 6.04 26.36 -8.66
N LEU A 113 6.29 25.10 -9.04
CA LEU A 113 6.88 24.80 -10.36
C LEU A 113 6.43 23.41 -10.86
N LYS A 114 5.46 23.34 -11.80
CA LYS A 114 5.55 22.60 -13.09
C LYS A 114 4.20 22.23 -13.76
N PRO A 115 4.22 21.90 -15.08
CA PRO A 115 3.05 21.71 -15.95
C PRO A 115 2.33 20.36 -15.78
N LYS A 116 1.09 20.33 -16.27
CA LYS A 116 0.10 19.24 -16.22
C LYS A 116 0.67 17.85 -16.55
N PHE A 117 0.56 16.93 -15.59
CA PHE A 117 1.08 15.56 -15.61
C PHE A 117 0.65 14.72 -16.84
N LYS A 118 -0.54 14.99 -17.40
CA LYS A 118 -1.09 14.27 -18.57
C LYS A 118 -0.24 14.35 -19.84
N LEU A 119 0.60 15.37 -20.01
CA LEU A 119 1.41 15.54 -21.22
C LEU A 119 2.79 14.85 -21.15
N VAL A 120 3.23 14.42 -19.97
CA VAL A 120 4.63 14.01 -19.75
C VAL A 120 4.84 12.49 -19.79
N LEU A 121 3.78 11.68 -19.86
CA LEU A 121 3.86 10.21 -19.84
C LEU A 121 4.68 9.64 -21.01
N ASN A 122 4.46 10.11 -22.25
CA ASN A 122 5.20 9.60 -23.41
C ASN A 122 6.67 10.03 -23.42
N GLU A 123 7.00 11.18 -22.84
CA GLU A 123 8.38 11.70 -22.77
C GLU A 123 9.17 11.10 -21.58
N ILE A 124 8.49 10.79 -20.47
CA ILE A 124 9.09 10.20 -19.27
C ILE A 124 9.49 8.73 -19.48
N LEU A 125 8.76 7.98 -20.32
CA LEU A 125 9.04 6.55 -20.57
C LEU A 125 10.41 6.29 -21.22
N HIS A 126 11.06 7.29 -21.81
CA HIS A 126 12.41 7.17 -22.36
C HIS A 126 13.52 7.45 -21.34
N ASN A 127 13.15 7.98 -20.17
CA ASN A 127 14.10 8.26 -19.10
C ASN A 127 14.29 7.04 -18.21
N LYS A 128 15.53 6.83 -17.75
CA LYS A 128 15.84 5.78 -16.77
C LYS A 128 15.16 6.08 -15.45
N TRP A 129 14.64 5.04 -14.80
CA TRP A 129 14.16 5.09 -13.42
C TRP A 129 15.28 5.53 -12.47
N PRO A 130 15.05 6.43 -11.48
CA PRO A 130 13.80 7.11 -11.11
C PRO A 130 13.53 8.39 -11.91
N ARG A 131 12.26 8.65 -12.20
CA ARG A 131 11.75 9.70 -13.09
C ARG A 131 10.93 10.75 -12.35
N THR A 132 10.21 10.35 -11.30
CA THR A 132 9.38 11.26 -10.49
C THR A 132 9.97 11.46 -9.09
N ALA A 133 9.56 12.52 -8.40
CA ALA A 133 9.94 12.75 -7.01
C ALA A 133 9.46 11.62 -6.08
N CYS A 134 8.30 11.02 -6.40
CA CYS A 134 7.80 9.85 -5.68
C CYS A 134 8.73 8.64 -5.83
N GLU A 135 9.21 8.38 -7.06
CA GLU A 135 10.13 7.27 -7.34
C GLU A 135 11.50 7.49 -6.66
N GLN A 136 11.99 8.74 -6.64
CA GLN A 136 13.21 9.11 -5.92
C GLN A 136 13.05 8.86 -4.41
N LEU A 137 11.95 9.32 -3.81
CA LEU A 137 11.67 9.12 -2.39
C LEU A 137 11.58 7.63 -2.02
N LEU A 138 11.05 6.78 -2.90
CA LEU A 138 11.02 5.32 -2.70
C LEU A 138 12.42 4.72 -2.62
N ILE A 139 13.32 5.10 -3.53
CA ILE A 139 14.71 4.62 -3.55
C ILE A 139 15.48 5.10 -2.31
N GLU A 140 15.28 6.35 -1.91
CA GLU A 140 15.95 6.91 -0.73
C GLU A 140 15.46 6.25 0.58
N SER A 141 14.19 5.88 0.64
CA SER A 141 13.56 5.35 1.86
C SER A 141 13.77 3.85 2.05
N PHE A 142 13.79 3.07 0.96
CA PHE A 142 13.71 1.60 0.99
C PHE A 142 14.73 0.91 0.08
N ASN A 143 15.31 -0.18 0.63
CA ASN A 143 16.18 -1.08 -0.11
C ASN A 143 15.38 -2.26 -0.67
N GLY A 144 15.63 -2.61 -1.92
CA GLY A 144 15.01 -3.74 -2.62
C GLY A 144 13.60 -3.43 -3.14
N ARG A 145 13.23 -4.04 -4.26
CA ARG A 145 11.92 -3.81 -4.89
C ARG A 145 10.76 -4.28 -4.03
N SER A 146 10.92 -5.35 -3.23
CA SER A 146 9.84 -5.83 -2.35
C SER A 146 9.40 -4.76 -1.35
N ALA A 147 10.36 -4.06 -0.73
CA ALA A 147 10.07 -3.02 0.25
C ALA A 147 9.44 -1.79 -0.40
N GLN A 148 9.96 -1.39 -1.57
CA GLN A 148 9.42 -0.27 -2.36
C GLN A 148 7.99 -0.56 -2.81
N PHE A 149 7.73 -1.77 -3.33
CA PHE A 149 6.40 -2.18 -3.79
C PHE A 149 5.41 -2.30 -2.63
N PHE A 150 5.86 -2.83 -1.49
CA PHE A 150 5.04 -2.88 -0.27
C PHE A 150 4.65 -1.48 0.20
N ALA A 151 5.60 -0.53 0.20
CA ALA A 151 5.33 0.87 0.54
C ALA A 151 4.28 1.50 -0.39
N VAL A 152 4.33 1.20 -1.70
CA VAL A 152 3.32 1.67 -2.68
C VAL A 152 1.93 1.13 -2.35
N ILE A 153 1.78 -0.19 -2.15
CA ILE A 153 0.48 -0.81 -1.83
C ILE A 153 -0.10 -0.24 -0.53
N GLU A 154 0.71 -0.17 0.52
CA GLU A 154 0.30 0.34 1.82
C GLU A 154 -0.14 1.81 1.76
N THR A 155 0.53 2.61 0.93
CA THR A 155 0.18 4.02 0.72
C THR A 155 -1.13 4.18 -0.02
N LEU A 156 -1.35 3.39 -1.09
CA LEU A 156 -2.58 3.39 -1.86
C LEU A 156 -3.77 2.92 -1.01
N ALA A 157 -3.61 1.82 -0.26
CA ALA A 157 -4.65 1.28 0.63
C ALA A 157 -5.07 2.26 1.73
N SER A 158 -4.11 3.01 2.30
CA SER A 158 -4.41 3.98 3.36
C SER A 158 -5.33 5.11 2.89
N LYS A 159 -5.24 5.48 1.59
CA LYS A 159 -6.08 6.53 1.00
C LYS A 159 -7.52 6.09 0.74
N GLU A 160 -7.74 4.82 0.44
CA GLU A 160 -9.08 4.26 0.31
C GLU A 160 -9.89 4.40 1.62
N HIS A 161 -9.24 4.18 2.77
CA HIS A 161 -9.89 4.39 4.06
C HIS A 161 -10.17 5.86 4.38
N GLU A 162 -9.34 6.79 3.88
CA GLU A 162 -9.62 8.22 3.98
C GLU A 162 -10.81 8.63 3.10
N THR A 163 -10.90 8.14 1.86
CA THR A 163 -12.00 8.49 0.93
C THR A 163 -13.34 7.89 1.37
N ILE A 164 -13.37 6.62 1.81
CA ILE A 164 -14.58 5.97 2.34
C ILE A 164 -15.08 6.65 3.61
N LYS A 165 -14.19 7.19 4.46
CA LYS A 165 -14.57 7.96 5.65
C LYS A 165 -14.95 9.42 5.34
N ARG A 166 -14.41 10.00 4.26
CA ARG A 166 -14.67 11.38 3.81
C ARG A 166 -15.83 11.50 2.82
N GLN A 167 -16.90 10.70 2.97
CA GLN A 167 -18.13 10.76 2.16
C GLN A 167 -18.80 12.15 2.00
N ASN A 168 -18.25 13.24 2.56
CA ASN A 168 -18.81 14.59 2.57
C ASN A 168 -17.85 15.75 2.19
N ILE A 169 -16.67 15.53 1.59
CA ILE A 169 -15.82 16.66 1.14
C ILE A 169 -15.45 16.47 -0.33
N GLN A 170 -16.15 17.21 -1.21
CA GLN A 170 -16.08 17.13 -2.68
C GLN A 170 -14.85 17.82 -3.32
N HIS A 171 -13.75 17.99 -2.59
CA HIS A 171 -12.53 18.54 -3.18
C HIS A 171 -11.41 17.52 -3.02
N GLU A 172 -11.38 16.53 -3.91
CA GLU A 172 -10.12 15.84 -4.19
C GLU A 172 -9.20 16.87 -4.86
N ASP A 173 -8.11 17.21 -4.17
CA ASP A 173 -7.07 18.05 -4.73
C ASP A 173 -6.54 17.35 -5.99
N GLU A 174 -6.59 18.00 -7.16
CA GLU A 174 -6.07 17.44 -8.43
C GLU A 174 -4.64 16.88 -8.27
N ASN A 175 -3.85 17.50 -7.39
CA ASN A 175 -2.51 17.07 -7.01
C ASN A 175 -2.46 15.69 -6.34
N GLU A 176 -3.45 15.35 -5.51
CA GLU A 176 -3.53 14.05 -4.85
C GLU A 176 -3.83 12.96 -5.90
N GLN A 177 -4.71 13.23 -6.88
CA GLN A 177 -5.01 12.30 -7.97
C GLN A 177 -3.84 12.08 -8.93
N GLU A 178 -3.06 13.13 -9.22
CA GLU A 178 -1.81 12.97 -9.98
C GLU A 178 -0.78 12.13 -9.21
N LEU A 179 -0.63 12.34 -7.90
CA LEU A 179 0.30 11.56 -7.08
C LEU A 179 -0.13 10.09 -6.97
N ILE A 180 -1.42 9.82 -6.82
CA ILE A 180 -1.95 8.46 -6.87
C ILE A 180 -1.59 7.82 -8.22
N SER A 181 -1.71 8.56 -9.32
CA SER A 181 -1.30 8.06 -10.64
C SER A 181 0.20 7.76 -10.69
N GLU A 182 1.06 8.63 -10.15
CA GLU A 182 2.51 8.38 -10.03
C GLU A 182 2.83 7.14 -9.21
N LEU A 183 2.16 6.93 -8.07
CA LEU A 183 2.32 5.73 -7.24
C LEU A 183 1.95 4.46 -8.01
N PHE A 184 0.89 4.52 -8.82
CA PHE A 184 0.50 3.40 -9.67
C PHE A 184 1.51 3.14 -10.79
N PHE A 185 2.04 4.16 -11.46
CA PHE A 185 3.12 3.99 -12.45
C PHE A 185 4.39 3.42 -11.80
N ALA A 186 4.72 3.88 -10.61
CA ALA A 186 5.82 3.34 -9.82
C ALA A 186 5.59 1.88 -9.47
N GLY A 187 4.38 1.53 -9.04
CA GLY A 187 3.97 0.14 -8.76
C GLY A 187 4.07 -0.75 -10.00
N VAL A 188 3.64 -0.27 -11.17
CA VAL A 188 3.79 -0.99 -12.43
C VAL A 188 5.25 -1.18 -12.79
N GLU A 189 6.11 -0.17 -12.69
CA GLU A 189 7.54 -0.35 -12.95
C GLU A 189 8.16 -1.38 -12.00
N LEU A 190 7.81 -1.32 -10.71
CA LEU A 190 8.32 -2.26 -9.70
C LEU A 190 7.84 -3.69 -9.98
N ALA A 191 6.57 -3.86 -10.36
CA ALA A 191 5.90 -5.12 -10.64
C ALA A 191 6.26 -5.73 -12.01
N THR A 192 6.41 -4.89 -13.03
CA THR A 192 6.70 -5.33 -14.40
C THR A 192 8.17 -5.73 -14.50
N LEU A 193 8.38 -6.82 -15.21
CA LEU A 193 9.67 -7.50 -15.42
C LEU A 193 10.65 -6.69 -16.29
N ASN A 194 10.42 -5.38 -16.46
CA ASN A 194 11.22 -4.47 -17.27
C ASN A 194 12.43 -3.99 -16.47
N GLY A 195 13.26 -4.94 -16.04
CA GLY A 195 14.68 -4.64 -15.91
C GLY A 195 15.22 -4.31 -17.30
N HIS A 196 16.03 -3.26 -17.41
CA HIS A 196 16.77 -2.94 -18.62
C HIS A 196 17.74 -4.05 -19.07
N ASP A 197 17.85 -5.14 -18.31
CA ASP A 197 18.58 -6.35 -18.66
C ASP A 197 17.62 -7.44 -19.15
N GLU A 198 17.69 -7.73 -20.45
CA GLU A 198 16.95 -8.79 -21.16
C GLU A 198 17.08 -10.18 -20.49
N ASP A 199 18.13 -10.41 -19.70
CA ASP A 199 18.48 -11.72 -19.11
C ASP A 199 17.80 -12.04 -17.76
N GLN A 200 17.10 -11.10 -17.12
CA GLN A 200 16.45 -11.33 -15.79
C GLN A 200 14.91 -11.25 -15.83
N ARG A 201 14.32 -11.51 -17.00
CA ARG A 201 12.88 -11.35 -17.26
C ARG A 201 12.00 -12.48 -16.73
N VAL A 202 12.55 -13.52 -16.12
CA VAL A 202 11.76 -14.72 -15.82
C VAL A 202 12.01 -15.14 -14.37
N ASN A 203 10.95 -15.14 -13.55
CA ASN A 203 10.87 -15.50 -12.12
C ASN A 203 11.26 -14.42 -11.09
N ARG A 204 10.57 -13.28 -11.09
CA ARG A 204 10.55 -12.36 -9.93
C ARG A 204 9.32 -12.51 -9.03
N ILE A 205 8.44 -13.47 -9.29
CA ILE A 205 7.23 -13.72 -8.50
C ILE A 205 7.50 -14.82 -7.47
N SER A 206 7.32 -14.49 -6.18
CA SER A 206 7.36 -15.47 -5.08
C SER A 206 5.93 -15.89 -4.70
N VAL A 207 5.71 -17.20 -4.54
CA VAL A 207 4.38 -17.81 -4.33
C VAL A 207 4.21 -18.37 -2.90
N SER A 208 5.27 -18.32 -2.08
CA SER A 208 5.27 -18.98 -0.76
C SER A 208 5.64 -18.05 0.39
N GLU A 209 6.25 -16.90 0.12
CA GLU A 209 6.77 -16.01 1.16
C GLU A 209 5.87 -14.78 1.29
N SER A 210 5.79 -14.22 2.50
CA SER A 210 5.13 -12.94 2.72
C SER A 210 5.95 -11.80 2.10
N ILE A 211 5.29 -10.72 1.68
CA ILE A 211 6.02 -9.56 1.15
C ILE A 211 6.92 -8.92 2.20
N ILE A 212 6.53 -8.99 3.48
CA ILE A 212 7.32 -8.48 4.61
C ILE A 212 8.62 -9.27 4.75
N THR A 213 8.58 -10.60 4.64
CA THR A 213 9.79 -11.43 4.69
C THR A 213 10.75 -11.12 3.55
N LEU A 214 10.23 -10.91 2.35
CA LEU A 214 11.02 -10.53 1.17
C LEU A 214 11.61 -9.12 1.29
N ALA A 215 10.84 -8.17 1.82
CA ALA A 215 11.28 -6.81 2.07
C ALA A 215 12.35 -6.72 3.16
N VAL A 216 12.23 -7.53 4.22
CA VAL A 216 13.25 -7.64 5.28
C VAL A 216 14.53 -8.30 4.76
N ALA A 217 14.41 -9.21 3.80
CA ALA A 217 15.54 -9.79 3.08
C ALA A 217 16.14 -8.85 2.03
N GLU A 218 15.57 -7.65 1.82
CA GLU A 218 15.99 -6.67 0.82
C GLU A 218 15.99 -7.27 -0.60
N SER A 219 15.04 -8.17 -0.87
CA SER A 219 14.94 -8.85 -2.15
C SER A 219 14.28 -7.99 -3.22
N ASP A 220 14.46 -8.39 -4.48
CA ASP A 220 13.78 -7.80 -5.63
C ASP A 220 12.56 -8.61 -6.10
N LEU A 221 12.10 -9.56 -5.28
CA LEU A 221 10.97 -10.43 -5.58
C LEU A 221 9.66 -9.77 -5.12
N ILE A 222 8.57 -10.02 -5.84
CA ILE A 222 7.24 -9.54 -5.46
C ILE A 222 6.33 -10.76 -5.26
N THR A 223 5.45 -10.71 -4.27
CA THR A 223 4.53 -11.82 -4.03
C THR A 223 3.31 -11.73 -4.92
N LEU A 224 2.77 -12.89 -5.30
CA LEU A 224 1.54 -12.95 -6.09
C LEU A 224 0.36 -12.29 -5.36
N SER A 225 0.25 -12.49 -4.04
CA SER A 225 -0.78 -11.84 -3.22
C SER A 225 -0.68 -10.31 -3.23
N SER A 226 0.55 -9.76 -3.24
CA SER A 226 0.76 -8.31 -3.33
C SER A 226 0.36 -7.76 -4.69
N LEU A 227 0.62 -8.50 -5.77
CA LEU A 227 0.14 -8.14 -7.12
C LEU A 227 -1.39 -8.16 -7.20
N THR A 228 -2.03 -9.16 -6.60
CA THR A 228 -3.49 -9.24 -6.50
C THR A 228 -4.05 -8.00 -5.78
N LYS A 229 -3.49 -7.63 -4.63
CA LYS A 229 -3.88 -6.41 -3.89
C LYS A 229 -3.67 -5.14 -4.69
N PHE A 230 -2.54 -5.04 -5.38
CA PHE A 230 -2.25 -3.91 -6.26
C PHE A 230 -3.29 -3.76 -7.38
N LEU A 231 -3.71 -4.86 -7.99
CA LEU A 231 -4.77 -4.87 -9.00
C LEU A 231 -6.14 -4.49 -8.42
N ILE A 232 -6.47 -4.97 -7.23
CA ILE A 232 -7.70 -4.57 -6.52
C ILE A 232 -7.68 -3.06 -6.28
N LEU A 233 -6.57 -2.50 -5.79
CA LEU A 233 -6.43 -1.06 -5.58
C LEU A 233 -6.52 -0.28 -6.90
N ALA A 234 -5.92 -0.79 -8.00
CA ALA A 234 -6.01 -0.18 -9.32
C ALA A 234 -7.47 -0.12 -9.81
N PHE A 235 -8.24 -1.18 -9.57
CA PHE A 235 -9.67 -1.21 -9.83
C PHE A 235 -10.43 -0.17 -8.99
N MET A 236 -10.17 -0.13 -7.67
CA MET A 236 -10.83 0.79 -6.74
C MET A 236 -10.55 2.27 -7.05
N HIS A 237 -9.36 2.60 -7.55
CA HIS A 237 -8.97 3.94 -7.97
C HIS A 237 -9.26 4.25 -9.46
N GLU A 238 -10.04 3.40 -10.14
CA GLU A 238 -10.40 3.55 -11.56
C GLU A 238 -9.19 3.70 -12.51
N LYS A 239 -8.03 3.11 -12.17
CA LYS A 239 -6.83 3.07 -13.03
C LYS A 239 -6.92 1.92 -14.02
N TRP A 240 -7.90 2.03 -14.91
CA TRP A 240 -8.29 0.99 -15.86
C TRP A 240 -7.15 0.49 -16.77
N GLU A 241 -6.25 1.37 -17.21
CA GLU A 241 -5.14 0.99 -18.11
C GLU A 241 -4.21 -0.04 -17.47
N ILE A 242 -3.91 0.17 -16.18
CA ILE A 242 -3.02 -0.68 -15.41
C ILE A 242 -3.70 -2.02 -15.11
N PHE A 243 -4.98 -1.96 -14.76
CA PHE A 243 -5.78 -3.15 -14.49
C PHE A 243 -5.88 -4.06 -15.73
N GLU A 244 -6.22 -3.51 -16.89
CA GLU A 244 -6.33 -4.27 -18.15
C GLU A 244 -5.01 -4.92 -18.57
N ASN A 245 -3.90 -4.18 -18.42
CA ASN A 245 -2.58 -4.66 -18.84
C ASN A 245 -2.07 -5.81 -17.97
N LEU A 246 -2.35 -5.80 -16.66
CA LEU A 246 -1.77 -6.76 -15.72
C LEU A 246 -2.71 -7.92 -15.36
N ILE A 247 -4.03 -7.76 -15.48
CA ILE A 247 -4.98 -8.76 -14.96
C ILE A 247 -4.81 -10.14 -15.59
N TYR A 248 -4.60 -10.23 -16.91
CA TYR A 248 -4.49 -11.50 -17.60
C TYR A 248 -3.20 -12.23 -17.22
N GLU A 249 -2.10 -11.50 -17.06
CA GLU A 249 -0.81 -12.05 -16.63
C GLU A 249 -0.90 -12.61 -15.21
N VAL A 250 -1.50 -11.85 -14.29
CA VAL A 250 -1.66 -12.28 -12.89
C VAL A 250 -2.64 -13.45 -12.77
N LEU A 251 -3.75 -13.44 -13.53
CA LEU A 251 -4.68 -14.58 -13.57
C LEU A 251 -4.02 -15.85 -14.10
N HIS A 252 -3.19 -15.74 -15.14
CA HIS A 252 -2.45 -16.88 -15.68
C HIS A 252 -1.47 -17.47 -14.65
N GLU A 253 -0.73 -16.64 -13.92
CA GLU A 253 0.17 -17.12 -12.87
C GLU A 253 -0.60 -17.72 -11.67
N LEU A 254 -1.76 -17.16 -11.31
CA LEU A 254 -2.66 -17.77 -10.31
C LEU A 254 -3.16 -19.15 -10.76
N GLU A 255 -3.49 -19.31 -12.05
CA GLU A 255 -3.94 -20.59 -12.61
C GLU A 255 -2.84 -21.66 -12.63
N LYS A 256 -1.59 -21.25 -12.88
CA LYS A 256 -0.43 -22.13 -12.81
C LYS A 256 -0.17 -22.65 -11.40
N HIS A 257 -0.54 -21.88 -10.37
CA HIS A 257 -0.33 -22.20 -8.96
C HIS A 257 -1.60 -22.68 -8.22
N ASN A 258 -2.65 -23.06 -8.96
CA ASN A 258 -4.00 -23.40 -8.50
C ASN A 258 -4.12 -24.61 -7.54
N ASN A 259 -3.02 -25.29 -7.21
CA ASN A 259 -2.99 -26.41 -6.26
C ASN A 259 -2.93 -25.97 -4.79
N LYS A 260 -2.70 -24.69 -4.51
CA LYS A 260 -2.72 -24.14 -3.13
C LYS A 260 -4.09 -23.51 -2.84
N SER A 261 -4.68 -23.85 -1.69
CA SER A 261 -5.95 -23.31 -1.20
C SER A 261 -5.99 -21.79 -1.14
N ASP A 262 -4.84 -21.17 -0.91
CA ASP A 262 -4.74 -19.76 -0.52
C ASP A 262 -5.03 -18.81 -1.70
N TYR A 263 -4.79 -19.25 -2.93
CA TYR A 263 -4.95 -18.44 -4.15
C TYR A 263 -6.33 -18.56 -4.80
N ILE A 264 -7.21 -19.41 -4.27
CA ILE A 264 -8.57 -19.61 -4.81
C ILE A 264 -9.39 -18.32 -4.65
N LEU A 265 -9.33 -17.69 -3.48
CA LEU A 265 -10.05 -16.45 -3.19
C LEU A 265 -9.53 -15.29 -4.04
N GLU A 266 -8.21 -15.14 -4.12
CA GLU A 266 -7.55 -14.13 -4.94
C GLU A 266 -7.97 -14.20 -6.40
N ARG A 267 -7.98 -15.42 -6.96
CA ARG A 267 -8.45 -15.67 -8.32
C ARG A 267 -9.93 -15.33 -8.50
N GLN A 268 -10.79 -15.79 -7.59
CA GLN A 268 -12.23 -15.52 -7.67
C GLN A 268 -12.52 -14.02 -7.62
N ILE A 269 -11.83 -13.28 -6.74
CA ILE A 269 -11.95 -11.82 -6.65
C ILE A 269 -11.57 -11.18 -7.99
N LEU A 270 -10.41 -11.51 -8.56
CA LEU A 270 -9.98 -10.93 -9.84
C LEU A 270 -10.92 -11.28 -11.01
N GLN A 271 -11.46 -12.50 -11.04
CA GLN A 271 -12.47 -12.90 -12.04
C GLN A 271 -13.79 -12.13 -11.87
N ILE A 272 -14.23 -11.90 -10.63
CA ILE A 272 -15.40 -11.08 -10.36
C ILE A 272 -15.15 -9.64 -10.79
N LEU A 273 -13.98 -9.07 -10.49
CA LEU A 273 -13.61 -7.71 -10.88
C LEU A 273 -13.51 -7.57 -12.40
N SER A 274 -13.00 -8.56 -13.11
CA SER A 274 -12.94 -8.56 -14.58
C SER A 274 -14.33 -8.61 -15.23
N ALA A 275 -15.26 -9.37 -14.66
CA ALA A 275 -16.65 -9.39 -15.12
C ALA A 275 -17.39 -8.10 -14.75
N PHE A 276 -17.09 -7.55 -13.56
CA PHE A 276 -17.75 -6.36 -13.03
C PHE A 276 -17.28 -5.07 -13.73
N SER A 277 -16.03 -5.01 -14.22
CA SER A 277 -15.49 -3.84 -14.94
C SER A 277 -16.41 -3.41 -16.10
N ILE A 278 -16.98 -4.38 -16.83
CA ILE A 278 -17.91 -4.15 -17.96
C ILE A 278 -19.16 -3.39 -17.52
N MET A 279 -19.56 -3.47 -16.26
CA MET A 279 -20.73 -2.79 -15.71
C MET A 279 -20.42 -1.39 -15.16
N VAL A 280 -19.15 -1.02 -15.00
CA VAL A 280 -18.75 0.27 -14.43
C VAL A 280 -18.89 1.39 -15.48
N PRO A 281 -19.63 2.48 -15.22
CA PRO A 281 -19.85 3.54 -16.21
C PRO A 281 -18.57 4.22 -16.71
N SER A 282 -17.60 4.49 -15.83
CA SER A 282 -16.30 5.09 -16.18
C SER A 282 -15.51 4.18 -17.13
N TYR A 283 -15.57 2.86 -16.91
CA TYR A 283 -14.98 1.86 -17.80
C TYR A 283 -15.71 1.76 -19.15
N GLN A 284 -17.04 1.78 -19.17
CA GLN A 284 -17.85 1.75 -20.40
C GLN A 284 -17.61 2.97 -21.30
N VAL A 285 -17.43 4.15 -20.69
CA VAL A 285 -17.11 5.39 -21.41
C VAL A 285 -15.74 5.28 -22.09
N ARG A 286 -14.74 4.69 -21.42
CA ARG A 286 -13.40 4.51 -21.98
C ARG A 286 -13.35 3.47 -23.11
N THR A 287 -13.99 2.32 -22.91
CA THR A 287 -13.98 1.21 -23.88
C THR A 287 -14.93 1.41 -25.06
N GLY A 288 -15.74 2.47 -25.06
CA GLY A 288 -16.73 2.75 -26.10
C GLY A 288 -17.93 1.79 -26.10
N LEU A 289 -18.06 0.95 -25.05
CA LEU A 289 -19.15 -0.01 -24.88
C LEU A 289 -20.43 0.72 -24.48
N LYS A 290 -21.13 1.31 -25.45
CA LYS A 290 -22.54 1.71 -25.26
C LYS A 290 -23.40 0.45 -25.25
N ILE A 291 -23.75 -0.05 -24.08
CA ILE A 291 -24.87 -1.00 -23.95
C ILE A 291 -26.10 -0.30 -24.53
N LYS A 292 -26.62 -0.79 -25.66
CA LYS A 292 -27.93 -0.40 -26.20
C LYS A 292 -28.96 -0.71 -25.11
N LYS A 293 -29.31 0.31 -24.32
CA LYS A 293 -30.39 0.31 -23.34
C LYS A 293 -31.71 0.08 -24.09
N GLU A 294 -32.06 -1.16 -24.40
CA GLU A 294 -33.44 -1.50 -24.75
C GLU A 294 -33.79 -2.99 -24.71
N LYS A 295 -32.84 -3.92 -24.46
CA LYS A 295 -33.20 -5.36 -24.32
C LYS A 295 -32.76 -6.07 -23.04
N SER A 296 -31.86 -5.51 -22.22
CA SER A 296 -31.43 -6.15 -20.96
C SER A 296 -32.19 -5.69 -19.69
N MET A 297 -33.11 -4.72 -19.83
CA MET A 297 -33.82 -4.13 -18.68
C MET A 297 -34.85 -5.08 -18.03
N HIS A 298 -35.11 -6.25 -18.64
CA HIS A 298 -35.97 -7.27 -18.06
C HIS A 298 -35.25 -8.35 -17.24
N GLU A 299 -33.93 -8.50 -17.37
CA GLU A 299 -33.16 -9.48 -16.57
C GLU A 299 -32.31 -8.83 -15.46
N ALA A 300 -31.99 -7.54 -15.55
CA ALA A 300 -31.22 -6.82 -14.53
C ALA A 300 -32.11 -6.10 -13.50
N LYS A 301 -33.18 -6.73 -13.00
CA LYS A 301 -33.94 -6.20 -11.86
C LYS A 301 -33.39 -6.77 -10.55
N LYS A 302 -32.83 -5.83 -9.76
CA LYS A 302 -32.33 -5.94 -8.36
C LYS A 302 -30.87 -6.39 -8.21
N VAL A 303 -29.94 -5.51 -8.55
CA VAL A 303 -28.77 -5.34 -7.70
C VAL A 303 -28.95 -3.98 -7.01
N SER A 304 -29.14 -4.02 -5.70
CA SER A 304 -29.39 -2.84 -4.88
C SER A 304 -28.09 -2.04 -4.73
N VAL A 305 -28.18 -0.72 -4.57
CA VAL A 305 -27.02 0.12 -4.18
C VAL A 305 -26.34 -0.39 -2.89
N LYS A 306 -27.09 -1.13 -2.06
CA LYS A 306 -26.56 -1.84 -0.89
C LYS A 306 -25.58 -2.97 -1.23
N ASP A 307 -25.74 -3.61 -2.38
CA ASP A 307 -24.85 -4.70 -2.83
C ASP A 307 -23.51 -4.13 -3.35
N LEU A 308 -23.53 -2.92 -3.93
CA LEU A 308 -22.32 -2.17 -4.32
C LEU A 308 -21.48 -1.74 -3.10
N LEU A 309 -22.16 -1.29 -2.04
CA LEU A 309 -21.54 -0.99 -0.74
C LEU A 309 -20.93 -2.25 -0.10
N ASN A 310 -21.56 -3.41 -0.27
CA ASN A 310 -21.06 -4.68 0.25
C ASN A 310 -19.82 -5.17 -0.50
N VAL A 311 -19.73 -4.99 -1.83
CA VAL A 311 -18.53 -5.36 -2.60
C VAL A 311 -17.35 -4.43 -2.29
N SER A 312 -17.56 -3.11 -2.25
CA SER A 312 -16.51 -2.18 -1.83
C SER A 312 -16.02 -2.48 -0.41
N LYS A 313 -16.94 -2.82 0.51
CA LYS A 313 -16.58 -3.22 1.86
C LYS A 313 -15.78 -4.53 1.90
N LEU A 314 -16.21 -5.55 1.16
CA LEU A 314 -15.49 -6.83 1.06
C LEU A 314 -14.09 -6.68 0.45
N LEU A 315 -13.93 -5.79 -0.53
CA LEU A 315 -12.62 -5.48 -1.12
C LEU A 315 -11.73 -4.73 -0.14
N SER A 316 -12.29 -3.76 0.61
CA SER A 316 -11.56 -3.05 1.66
C SER A 316 -11.11 -4.00 2.79
N ASP A 317 -11.98 -4.93 3.20
CA ASP A 317 -11.65 -5.92 4.23
C ASP A 317 -10.54 -6.88 3.73
N PHE A 318 -10.54 -7.25 2.44
CA PHE A 318 -9.49 -8.06 1.82
C PHE A 318 -8.13 -7.36 1.76
N VAL A 319 -8.11 -6.06 1.42
CA VAL A 319 -6.88 -5.27 1.39
C VAL A 319 -6.25 -5.16 2.79
N THR A 320 -7.06 -5.07 3.85
CA THR A 320 -6.57 -4.87 5.23
C THR A 320 -6.03 -6.13 5.93
N ASN A 321 -6.51 -7.32 5.59
CA ASN A 321 -6.38 -8.52 6.43
C ASN A 321 -4.97 -9.16 6.53
N GLU A 322 -3.92 -8.64 5.86
CA GLU A 322 -2.54 -9.14 6.07
C GLU A 322 -1.58 -8.13 6.69
N SER A 323 -2.07 -6.95 7.11
CA SER A 323 -1.22 -5.92 7.76
C SER A 323 -0.96 -6.20 9.26
N SER A 324 -1.41 -7.35 9.78
CA SER A 324 -1.26 -7.76 11.19
C SER A 324 0.03 -8.53 11.44
#